data_AF-A0A3N5RNA6-F1
#
_entry.id   AF-A0A3N5RNA6-F1
#
_cell.length_a   1.000
_cell.length_b   1.000
_cell.length_c   1.000
_cell.angle_alpha   90.00
_cell.angle_beta   90.00
_cell.angle_gamma   90.00
#
_symmetry.space_group_name_H-M   'P 1'
#
loop_
_entity.id
_entity.type
_entity.pdbx_description
1 polymer ?
#
loop_
_entity_poly.entity_id
_entity_poly.type
_entity_poly.pdbx_seq_one_letter_code
_entity_poly.pdbx_strand_id
1 'polypeptide(L)'
;MGYPGRIKNITAYQRSLADNQPVVVNRRLTAAEINAGLDLLTVAPNLRYRLVDCALVAVGGAASGATDVRLTGVQAGATVALLTAVIAGLTQSTLLRAGAANATILPNGASFQPCDPGTPIRVSKTGGTLAGATHVDLLATFILE
;
A
#
# COMPACT_ATOMS: atom_id res chain seq x y z
N MET A 1 3.41 -6.14 -39.16
CA MET A 1 3.81 -5.58 -37.85
C MET A 1 2.72 -5.97 -36.85
N GLY A 2 2.89 -7.13 -36.19
CA GLY A 2 1.84 -7.74 -35.37
C GLY A 2 1.84 -7.16 -33.96
N TYR A 3 0.67 -6.77 -33.46
CA TYR A 3 0.49 -6.34 -32.08
C TYR A 3 0.86 -7.50 -31.13
N PRO A 4 1.82 -7.33 -30.21
CA PRO A 4 2.14 -8.37 -29.25
C PRO A 4 0.93 -8.57 -28.33
N GLY A 5 0.53 -9.84 -28.24
CA GLY A 5 -0.78 -10.26 -27.83
C GLY A 5 -1.18 -9.91 -26.40
N ARG A 6 -2.50 -9.84 -26.23
CA ARG A 6 -3.25 -9.92 -24.98
C ARG A 6 -2.66 -11.01 -24.08
N ILE A 7 -2.05 -10.63 -22.95
CA ILE A 7 -1.44 -11.56 -21.99
C ILE A 7 -2.54 -12.50 -21.45
N LYS A 8 -2.43 -13.80 -21.77
CA LYS A 8 -3.44 -14.82 -21.43
C LYS A 8 -3.28 -15.42 -20.02
N ASN A 9 -2.18 -15.13 -19.31
CA ASN A 9 -1.89 -15.69 -17.99
C ASN A 9 -1.19 -14.66 -17.10
N ILE A 10 -1.97 -14.00 -16.23
CA ILE A 10 -1.49 -13.00 -15.27
C ILE A 10 -0.40 -13.56 -14.35
N THR A 11 -0.51 -14.84 -13.97
CA THR A 11 0.44 -15.56 -13.10
C THR A 11 1.81 -15.80 -13.75
N ALA A 12 1.89 -15.90 -15.07
CA ALA A 12 3.16 -16.08 -15.79
C ALA A 12 3.92 -14.74 -15.97
N TYR A 13 3.19 -13.63 -16.13
CA TYR A 13 3.77 -12.30 -16.20
C TYR A 13 4.44 -11.89 -14.87
N GLN A 14 3.80 -12.21 -13.73
CA GLN A 14 4.38 -11.96 -12.41
C GLN A 14 5.70 -12.73 -12.16
N ARG A 15 5.89 -13.87 -12.84
CA ARG A 15 7.11 -14.70 -12.74
C ARG A 15 8.24 -14.24 -13.67
N SER A 16 7.94 -13.39 -14.67
CA SER A 16 8.94 -12.84 -15.60
C SER A 16 9.35 -11.40 -15.29
N LEU A 17 8.84 -10.81 -14.22
CA LEU A 17 9.32 -9.53 -13.74
C LEU A 17 10.72 -9.78 -13.17
N ALA A 18 11.72 -9.10 -13.75
CA ALA A 18 13.08 -9.19 -13.27
C ALA A 18 13.16 -8.71 -11.81
N ASP A 19 14.17 -9.21 -11.10
CA ASP A 19 14.59 -8.65 -9.82
C ASP A 19 14.79 -7.13 -9.96
N ASN A 20 14.39 -6.38 -8.93
CA ASN A 20 14.41 -4.92 -8.87
C ASN A 20 13.45 -4.17 -9.83
N GLN A 21 12.37 -4.81 -10.30
CA GLN A 21 11.35 -4.12 -11.11
C GLN A 21 10.38 -3.29 -10.23
N PRO A 22 10.10 -2.03 -10.59
CA PRO A 22 9.10 -1.23 -9.90
C PRO A 22 7.68 -1.69 -10.24
N VAL A 23 6.87 -1.93 -9.22
CA VAL A 23 5.44 -2.20 -9.32
C VAL A 23 4.68 -1.02 -8.74
N VAL A 24 3.83 -0.42 -9.56
CA VAL A 24 2.96 0.69 -9.15
C VAL A 24 1.57 0.14 -8.87
N VAL A 25 1.07 0.40 -7.67
CA VAL A 25 -0.30 0.14 -7.26
C VAL A 25 -1.04 1.47 -7.22
N ASN A 26 -2.04 1.62 -8.09
CA ASN A 26 -2.97 2.75 -8.07
C ASN A 26 -4.37 2.18 -7.84
N ARG A 27 -4.93 2.39 -6.64
CA ARG A 27 -6.24 1.84 -6.28
C ARG A 27 -7.06 2.83 -5.46
N ARG A 28 -8.32 2.99 -5.85
CA ARG A 28 -9.36 3.60 -5.03
C ARG A 28 -9.89 2.57 -4.05
N LEU A 29 -9.78 2.87 -2.76
CA LEU A 29 -10.20 2.00 -1.67
C LEU A 29 -11.41 2.61 -0.97
N THR A 30 -12.46 1.85 -0.80
CA THR A 30 -13.59 2.27 0.05
C THR A 30 -13.16 2.31 1.51
N ALA A 31 -13.79 3.19 2.30
CA ALA A 31 -13.56 3.20 3.75
C ALA A 31 -13.86 1.82 4.39
N ALA A 32 -14.84 1.08 3.85
CA ALA A 32 -15.17 -0.27 4.29
C ALA A 32 -14.01 -1.27 4.04
N GLU A 33 -13.39 -1.26 2.86
CA GLU A 33 -12.22 -2.10 2.56
C GLU A 33 -11.04 -1.80 3.51
N ILE A 34 -10.78 -0.52 3.80
CA ILE A 34 -9.70 -0.12 4.72
C ILE A 34 -10.04 -0.54 6.16
N ASN A 35 -11.29 -0.41 6.57
CA ASN A 35 -11.76 -0.84 7.89
C ASN A 35 -11.66 -2.37 8.06
N ALA A 36 -11.90 -3.14 7.00
CA ALA A 36 -11.78 -4.59 7.00
C ALA A 36 -10.31 -5.07 6.94
N GLY A 37 -9.41 -4.24 6.43
CA GLY A 37 -8.03 -4.62 6.14
C GLY A 37 -7.97 -5.37 4.81
N LEU A 38 -7.44 -4.74 3.78
CA LEU A 38 -7.43 -5.28 2.43
C LEU A 38 -5.99 -5.63 2.00
N ASP A 39 -5.82 -6.79 1.38
CA ASP A 39 -4.60 -7.16 0.68
C ASP A 39 -4.49 -6.34 -0.62
N LEU A 40 -3.52 -5.41 -0.70
CA LEU A 40 -3.23 -4.62 -1.89
C LEU A 40 -2.44 -5.41 -2.92
N LEU A 41 -1.46 -6.17 -2.43
CA LEU A 41 -0.66 -7.09 -3.22
C LEU A 41 -0.85 -8.49 -2.65
N THR A 42 -1.24 -9.41 -3.52
CA THR A 42 -1.50 -10.80 -3.17
C THR A 42 -0.20 -11.54 -2.84
N VAL A 43 -0.32 -12.58 -2.01
CA VAL A 43 0.77 -13.49 -1.69
C VAL A 43 1.34 -14.14 -2.97
N ALA A 44 2.64 -13.92 -3.20
CA ALA A 44 3.41 -14.62 -4.22
C ALA A 44 4.58 -15.33 -3.53
N PRO A 45 4.64 -16.69 -3.53
CA PRO A 45 5.56 -17.46 -2.68
C PRO A 45 7.05 -17.12 -2.82
N ASN A 46 7.46 -16.54 -3.95
CA ASN A 46 8.85 -16.26 -4.28
C ASN A 46 9.12 -14.77 -4.52
N LEU A 47 8.18 -13.88 -4.15
CA LEU A 47 8.38 -12.43 -4.31
C LEU A 47 8.41 -11.76 -2.95
N ARG A 48 9.35 -10.85 -2.81
CA ARG A 48 9.47 -9.90 -1.72
C ARG A 48 9.04 -8.53 -2.22
N TYR A 49 8.52 -7.73 -1.30
CA TYR A 49 8.06 -6.38 -1.59
C TYR A 49 8.81 -5.40 -0.71
N ARG A 50 9.39 -4.38 -1.32
CA ARG A 50 9.96 -3.24 -0.62
C ARG A 50 9.24 -1.97 -1.03
N LEU A 51 8.80 -1.16 -0.06
CA LEU A 51 8.09 0.09 -0.34
C LEU A 51 9.09 1.19 -0.72
N VAL A 52 8.89 1.83 -1.87
CA VAL A 52 9.73 2.97 -2.29
C VAL A 52 9.09 4.29 -1.90
N ASP A 53 7.82 4.45 -2.26
CA ASP A 53 7.07 5.67 -2.04
C ASP A 53 5.57 5.37 -2.01
N CYS A 54 4.81 6.25 -1.37
CA CYS A 54 3.36 6.16 -1.30
C CYS A 54 2.74 7.55 -1.20
N ALA A 55 1.63 7.75 -1.89
CA ALA A 55 0.78 8.91 -1.78
C ALA A 55 -0.68 8.50 -1.57
N LEU A 56 -1.38 9.28 -0.76
CA LEU A 56 -2.76 9.04 -0.36
C LEU A 56 -3.58 10.32 -0.54
N VAL A 57 -4.84 10.18 -0.96
CA VAL A 57 -5.81 11.29 -1.03
C VAL A 57 -7.15 10.82 -0.49
N ALA A 58 -7.73 11.58 0.44
CA ALA A 58 -9.09 11.34 0.91
C ALA A 58 -10.13 11.90 -0.08
N VAL A 59 -11.14 11.09 -0.40
CA VAL A 59 -12.18 11.40 -1.40
C VAL A 59 -13.57 11.27 -0.75
N GLY A 60 -14.46 12.19 -1.12
CA GLY A 60 -15.84 12.24 -0.59
C GLY A 60 -15.98 12.89 0.79
N GLY A 61 -14.87 13.29 1.40
CA GLY A 61 -14.83 14.02 2.68
C GLY A 61 -13.44 13.89 3.31
N ALA A 62 -13.22 14.61 4.41
CA ALA A 62 -12.02 14.44 5.22
C ALA A 62 -12.10 13.13 6.01
N ALA A 63 -11.00 12.40 6.09
CA ALA A 63 -10.94 11.19 6.89
C ALA A 63 -11.07 11.53 8.39
N SER A 64 -11.75 10.67 9.14
CA SER A 64 -11.98 10.83 10.58
C SER A 64 -12.18 9.48 11.27
N GLY A 65 -12.24 9.47 12.61
CA GLY A 65 -12.60 8.31 13.43
C GLY A 65 -11.47 7.31 13.67
N ALA A 66 -10.68 6.97 12.65
CA ALA A 66 -9.45 6.21 12.81
C ALA A 66 -8.30 7.09 13.34
N THR A 67 -7.26 6.47 13.89
CA THR A 67 -6.01 7.15 14.28
C THR A 67 -5.11 7.35 13.05
N ASP A 68 -5.01 6.32 12.23
CA ASP A 68 -4.21 6.33 11.01
C ASP A 68 -4.72 5.29 9.99
N VAL A 69 -4.38 5.53 8.73
CA VAL A 69 -4.37 4.52 7.66
C VAL A 69 -2.92 4.09 7.46
N ARG A 70 -2.66 2.79 7.45
CA ARG A 70 -1.32 2.25 7.36
C ARG A 70 -1.18 1.19 6.29
N LEU A 71 0.03 1.14 5.74
CA LEU A 71 0.50 0.01 4.96
C LEU A 71 1.31 -0.91 5.88
N THR A 72 1.03 -2.20 5.83
CA THR A 72 1.75 -3.21 6.61
C THR A 72 2.24 -4.35 5.72
N GLY A 73 3.42 -4.88 6.06
CA GLY A 73 3.97 -6.11 5.51
C GLY A 73 4.45 -7.01 6.65
N VAL A 74 5.06 -8.14 6.33
CA VAL A 74 5.68 -9.04 7.31
C VAL A 74 7.19 -9.01 7.12
N GLN A 75 7.94 -8.86 8.21
CA GLN A 75 9.42 -8.91 8.22
C GLN A 75 9.86 -9.76 9.41
N ALA A 76 10.75 -10.72 9.16
CA ALA A 76 11.23 -11.66 10.17
C ALA A 76 10.08 -12.32 10.98
N GLY A 77 8.98 -12.65 10.31
CA GLY A 77 7.79 -13.28 10.89
C GLY A 77 6.85 -12.34 11.67
N ALA A 78 7.17 -11.04 11.78
CA ALA A 78 6.34 -10.06 12.47
C ALA A 78 5.69 -9.08 11.50
N THR A 79 4.43 -8.71 11.77
CA THR A 79 3.77 -7.62 11.02
C THR A 79 4.42 -6.29 11.38
N VAL A 80 4.97 -5.63 10.37
CA VAL A 80 5.55 -4.30 10.47
C VAL A 80 4.72 -3.32 9.67
N ALA A 81 4.54 -2.11 10.18
CA ALA A 81 4.00 -1.04 9.36
C ALA A 81 5.12 -0.44 8.51
N LEU A 82 4.84 -0.25 7.22
CA LEU A 82 5.74 0.33 6.22
C LEU A 82 5.46 1.83 6.03
N LEU A 83 4.20 2.25 6.26
CA LEU A 83 3.79 3.64 6.24
C LEU A 83 2.66 3.82 7.25
N THR A 84 2.70 4.90 8.02
CA THR A 84 1.57 5.36 8.82
C THR A 84 1.15 6.75 8.38
N ALA A 85 -0.05 6.86 7.81
CA ALA A 85 -0.68 8.12 7.45
C ALA A 85 -1.70 8.49 8.53
N VAL A 86 -1.35 9.47 9.35
CA VAL A 86 -2.19 9.98 10.43
C VAL A 86 -3.42 10.65 9.82
N ILE A 87 -4.60 10.35 10.37
CA ILE A 87 -5.88 10.85 9.84
C ILE A 87 -5.93 12.38 9.78
N ALA A 88 -5.25 13.08 10.71
CA ALA A 88 -5.14 14.54 10.70
C ALA A 88 -4.54 15.12 9.41
N GLY A 89 -3.74 14.35 8.67
CA GLY A 89 -3.20 14.76 7.36
C GLY A 89 -4.00 14.28 6.16
N LEU A 90 -5.01 13.42 6.35
CA LEU A 90 -5.89 12.89 5.30
C LEU A 90 -7.13 13.77 5.12
N THR A 91 -6.89 15.05 4.90
CA THR A 91 -7.94 16.01 4.53
C THR A 91 -8.36 15.81 3.07
N GLN A 92 -9.60 16.19 2.76
CA GLN A 92 -10.14 16.05 1.41
C GLN A 92 -9.25 16.79 0.39
N SER A 93 -9.01 16.16 -0.76
CA SER A 93 -8.25 16.74 -1.88
C SER A 93 -6.80 17.13 -1.55
N THR A 94 -6.24 16.60 -0.45
CA THR A 94 -4.84 16.84 -0.06
C THR A 94 -4.00 15.62 -0.43
N LEU A 95 -2.92 15.84 -1.18
CA LEU A 95 -1.94 14.79 -1.49
C LEU A 95 -1.03 14.59 -0.29
N LEU A 96 -1.28 13.53 0.48
CA LEU A 96 -0.43 13.14 1.59
C LEU A 96 0.60 12.13 1.11
N ARG A 97 1.87 12.55 1.02
CA ARG A 97 2.98 11.72 0.53
C ARG A 97 3.83 11.20 1.68
N ALA A 98 4.41 10.01 1.51
CA ALA A 98 5.35 9.41 2.44
C ALA A 98 6.52 10.36 2.74
N GLY A 99 6.87 10.48 4.02
CA GLY A 99 7.88 11.41 4.52
C GLY A 99 7.32 12.78 4.94
N ALA A 100 6.04 13.08 4.69
CA ALA A 100 5.39 14.27 5.25
C ALA A 100 5.17 14.11 6.78
N ALA A 101 4.97 15.23 7.47
CA ALA A 101 4.76 15.24 8.93
C ALA A 101 3.62 14.31 9.41
N ASN A 102 2.57 14.17 8.58
CA ASN A 102 1.43 13.29 8.86
C ASN A 102 1.49 11.94 8.13
N ALA A 103 2.58 11.61 7.45
CA ALA A 103 2.78 10.35 6.75
C ALA A 103 4.20 9.82 6.98
N THR A 104 4.37 9.14 8.11
CA THR A 104 5.67 8.64 8.55
C THR A 104 5.97 7.31 7.88
N ILE A 105 7.09 7.25 7.16
CA ILE A 105 7.78 6.00 6.83
C ILE A 105 8.32 5.47 8.17
N LEU A 106 7.86 4.31 8.61
CA LEU A 106 7.98 3.91 10.02
C LEU A 106 9.42 3.87 10.57
N PRO A 107 9.59 3.98 11.90
CA PRO A 107 10.87 3.91 12.57
C PRO A 107 11.59 2.59 12.29
N ASN A 108 12.92 2.65 12.30
CA ASN A 108 13.87 1.57 11.98
C ASN A 108 14.04 1.26 10.48
N GLY A 109 13.43 2.04 9.58
CA GLY A 109 13.65 1.88 8.15
C GLY A 109 13.05 0.60 7.57
N ALA A 110 11.98 0.08 8.19
CA ALA A 110 11.28 -1.13 7.74
C ALA A 110 10.89 -1.04 6.25
N SER A 111 10.50 0.14 5.79
CA SER A 111 10.14 0.39 4.38
C SER A 111 11.32 0.24 3.42
N PHE A 112 12.56 0.39 3.90
CA PHE A 112 13.80 0.20 3.14
C PHE A 112 14.31 -1.24 3.19
N GLN A 113 13.64 -2.13 3.92
CA GLN A 113 13.95 -3.55 3.95
C GLN A 113 12.89 -4.34 3.18
N PRO A 114 13.27 -5.40 2.44
CA PRO A 114 12.30 -6.28 1.81
C PRO A 114 11.45 -6.99 2.87
N CYS A 115 10.15 -7.12 2.57
CA CYS A 115 9.27 -8.01 3.33
C CYS A 115 9.62 -9.48 3.11
N ASP A 116 9.18 -10.34 4.02
CA ASP A 116 9.33 -11.77 3.91
C ASP A 116 8.65 -12.30 2.63
N PRO A 117 9.24 -13.29 1.95
CA PRO A 117 8.69 -13.83 0.72
C PRO A 117 7.32 -14.49 0.98
N GLY A 118 6.39 -14.36 0.02
CA GLY A 118 5.08 -14.97 0.17
C GLY A 118 4.18 -14.30 1.20
N THR A 119 4.44 -13.04 1.53
CA THR A 119 3.60 -12.27 2.46
C THR A 119 2.87 -11.13 1.74
N PRO A 120 1.62 -10.84 2.11
CA PRO A 120 0.84 -9.80 1.45
C PRO A 120 1.28 -8.41 1.93
N ILE A 121 1.10 -7.40 1.08
CA ILE A 121 1.06 -6.01 1.53
C ILE A 121 -0.39 -5.62 1.78
N ARG A 122 -0.67 -5.13 2.98
CA ARG A 122 -2.02 -4.79 3.43
C ARG A 122 -2.18 -3.31 3.65
N VAL A 123 -3.37 -2.80 3.35
CA VAL A 123 -3.86 -1.50 3.82
C VAL A 123 -4.89 -1.71 4.90
N SER A 124 -4.73 -1.01 6.01
CA SER A 124 -5.66 -1.10 7.14
C SER A 124 -5.71 0.21 7.90
N LYS A 125 -6.66 0.33 8.83
CA LYS A 125 -6.69 1.41 9.82
C LYS A 125 -6.18 0.95 11.16
N THR A 126 -5.85 1.89 12.02
CA THR A 126 -5.71 1.67 13.47
C THR A 126 -6.58 2.64 14.25
N GLY A 127 -6.93 2.27 15.48
CA GLY A 127 -7.88 3.02 16.31
C GLY A 127 -9.32 2.74 15.91
N GLY A 128 -10.15 3.78 15.91
CA GLY A 128 -11.58 3.71 15.58
C GLY A 128 -11.88 3.36 14.13
N THR A 129 -13.14 3.46 13.74
CA THR A 129 -13.60 3.22 12.36
C THR A 129 -13.28 4.42 11.48
N LEU A 130 -12.69 4.17 10.31
CA LEU A 130 -12.50 5.20 9.29
C LEU A 130 -13.86 5.68 8.77
N ALA A 131 -14.11 6.98 8.91
CA ALA A 131 -15.34 7.64 8.50
C ALA A 131 -15.03 9.00 7.84
N GLY A 132 -16.08 9.72 7.40
CA GLY A 132 -15.98 11.03 6.76
C GLY A 132 -15.56 10.95 5.29
N ALA A 133 -14.44 10.31 4.98
CA ALA A 133 -14.05 9.97 3.61
C ALA A 133 -14.83 8.73 3.14
N THR A 134 -15.39 8.75 1.93
CA THR A 134 -16.01 7.56 1.33
C THR A 134 -14.96 6.64 0.73
N HIS A 135 -13.87 7.23 0.23
CA HIS A 135 -12.74 6.51 -0.34
C HIS A 135 -11.41 7.16 0.03
N VAL A 136 -10.35 6.36 -0.06
CA VAL A 136 -8.97 6.84 -0.08
C VAL A 136 -8.33 6.32 -1.37
N ASP A 137 -7.86 7.24 -2.20
CA ASP A 137 -7.06 6.89 -3.37
C ASP A 137 -5.62 6.69 -2.92
N LEU A 138 -5.05 5.55 -3.28
CA LEU A 138 -3.71 5.15 -2.92
C LEU A 138 -2.86 4.94 -4.18
N LEU A 139 -1.73 5.62 -4.23
CA LEU A 139 -0.67 5.43 -5.21
C LEU A 139 0.60 5.00 -4.48
N ALA A 140 0.97 3.73 -4.57
CA ALA A 140 2.18 3.20 -3.95
C ALA A 140 3.10 2.55 -4.98
N THR A 141 4.39 2.74 -4.82
CA THR A 141 5.42 2.11 -5.64
C THR A 141 6.23 1.16 -4.79
N PHE A 142 6.33 -0.08 -5.25
CA PHE A 142 7.11 -1.15 -4.63
C PHE A 142 8.20 -1.61 -5.58
N ILE A 143 9.27 -2.18 -5.03
CA ILE A 143 10.24 -2.97 -5.78
C ILE A 143 9.98 -4.44 -5.49
N LEU A 144 9.99 -5.25 -6.55
CA LEU A 144 10.02 -6.71 -6.46
C LEU A 144 11.45 -7.19 -6.27
N GLU A 145 11.66 -8.04 -5.25
CA GLU A 145 12.92 -8.71 -4.93
C GLU A 145 12.73 -10.21 -4.68
#